data_AF-A0A168FRE5-F1
#
_entry.id   AF-A0A168FRE5-F1
#
_cell.length_a   1.000
_cell.length_b   1.000
_cell.length_c   1.000
_cell.angle_alpha   90.00
_cell.angle_beta   90.00
_cell.angle_gamma   90.00
#
_symmetry.space_group_name_H-M   'P 1'
#
loop_
_entity.id
_entity.type
_entity.pdbx_description
1 polymer ?
#
loop_
_entity_poly.entity_id
_entity_poly.type
_entity_poly.pdbx_seq_one_letter_code
_entity_poly.pdbx_strand_id
1 'polypeptide(L)'
;MHFSKTLFGLAASAAAVNAATVTFWTLDDVERTVYFTPSPGSPETEPVTVSNKENTTVTFPDVYRGNFYAVQQGQENKPGMLGEVAFGGFGGLTFFDVSAIVDPSDHGNVKQMWPANEAGPMSGCEHFPCDNAYWLPDDVQTKTAHTADLMTTLGKGSTGVAFTK
;
A
#
# COMPACT_ATOMS: atom_id res chain seq x y z
N MET A 1 -5.61 62.38 2.99
CA MET A 1 -6.55 61.66 2.11
C MET A 1 -6.18 60.19 2.11
N HIS A 2 -7.15 59.28 2.02
CA HIS A 2 -6.93 57.86 1.66
C HIS A 2 -6.49 57.78 0.18
N PHE A 3 -6.16 56.68 -0.51
CA PHE A 3 -6.08 55.22 -0.32
C PHE A 3 -4.85 54.74 -1.17
N SER A 4 -4.30 53.52 -1.13
CA SER A 4 -4.60 52.28 -0.38
C SER A 4 -3.31 51.46 -0.12
N LYS A 5 -3.44 50.23 0.39
CA LYS A 5 -2.43 49.17 0.25
C LYS A 5 -3.05 47.97 -0.47
N THR A 6 -2.71 47.75 -1.74
CA THR A 6 -3.17 46.59 -2.49
C THR A 6 -2.37 45.36 -2.09
N LEU A 7 -2.96 44.49 -1.27
CA LEU A 7 -2.38 43.19 -0.94
C LEU A 7 -2.75 42.20 -2.05
N PHE A 8 -1.77 41.74 -2.82
CA PHE A 8 -1.96 40.61 -3.74
C PHE A 8 -2.11 39.33 -2.91
N GLY A 9 -3.36 38.89 -2.72
CA GLY A 9 -3.64 37.57 -2.16
C GLY A 9 -3.30 36.50 -3.19
N LEU A 10 -2.31 35.66 -2.90
CA LEU A 10 -2.16 34.38 -3.60
C LEU A 10 -3.33 33.48 -3.20
N ALA A 11 -4.29 33.32 -4.11
CA ALA A 11 -5.23 32.22 -4.02
C ALA A 11 -4.46 30.92 -4.28
N ALA A 12 -4.18 30.17 -3.21
CA ALA A 12 -3.66 28.81 -3.36
C ALA A 12 -4.78 27.95 -3.95
N SER A 13 -4.70 27.70 -5.26
CA SER A 13 -5.54 26.69 -5.91
C SER A 13 -5.20 25.33 -5.31
N ALA A 14 -6.06 24.84 -4.42
CA ALA A 14 -6.07 23.45 -4.05
C ALA A 14 -6.42 22.64 -5.30
N ALA A 15 -5.40 22.18 -6.03
CA ALA A 15 -5.59 21.14 -7.00
C ALA A 15 -6.23 19.96 -6.25
N ALA A 16 -7.32 19.42 -6.78
CA ALA A 16 -7.81 18.13 -6.34
C ALA A 16 -6.76 17.10 -6.75
N VAL A 17 -5.81 16.84 -5.84
CA VAL A 17 -4.92 15.70 -5.95
C VAL A 17 -5.82 14.48 -6.00
N ASN A 18 -5.72 13.68 -7.07
CA ASN A 18 -6.30 12.36 -7.00
C ASN A 18 -5.47 11.63 -5.95
N ALA A 19 -6.16 10.97 -5.03
CA ALA A 19 -5.53 10.42 -3.86
C ALA A 19 -5.52 8.91 -4.03
N ALA A 20 -4.33 8.33 -4.11
CA ALA A 20 -4.18 6.88 -4.12
C ALA A 20 -4.40 6.34 -2.71
N THR A 21 -4.92 5.11 -2.58
CA THR A 21 -5.20 4.54 -1.26
C THR A 21 -4.68 3.11 -1.12
N VAL A 22 -4.29 2.76 0.11
CA VAL A 22 -4.09 1.38 0.54
C VAL A 22 -4.94 1.15 1.78
N THR A 23 -5.89 0.23 1.68
CA THR A 23 -6.76 -0.19 2.79
C THR A 23 -6.22 -1.47 3.42
N PHE A 24 -5.80 -1.39 4.67
CA PHE A 24 -5.28 -2.50 5.47
C PHE A 24 -6.43 -3.24 6.16
N TRP A 25 -6.58 -4.53 5.84
CA TRP A 25 -7.52 -5.45 6.48
C TRP A 25 -6.75 -6.48 7.30
N THR A 26 -6.77 -6.34 8.63
CA THR A 26 -6.13 -7.30 9.54
C THR A 26 -7.05 -8.50 9.76
N LEU A 27 -6.56 -9.71 9.49
CA LEU A 27 -7.35 -10.94 9.51
C LEU A 27 -7.24 -11.76 10.80
N ASP A 28 -6.19 -11.52 11.61
CA ASP A 28 -6.00 -12.10 12.95
C ASP A 28 -6.15 -11.04 14.06
N ASP A 29 -6.03 -11.46 15.33
CA ASP A 29 -6.21 -10.63 16.52
C ASP A 29 -4.96 -9.83 16.94
N VAL A 30 -3.93 -9.75 16.09
CA VAL A 30 -2.66 -9.12 16.41
C VAL A 30 -2.62 -7.66 15.92
N GLU A 31 -2.41 -6.73 16.85
CA GLU A 31 -2.15 -5.32 16.52
C GLU A 31 -0.76 -5.17 15.86
N ARG A 32 -0.69 -4.35 14.81
CA ARG A 32 0.53 -4.10 14.03
C ARG A 32 0.75 -2.61 13.83
N THR A 33 2.00 -2.22 13.62
CA THR A 33 2.34 -0.93 13.01
C THR A 33 2.81 -1.18 11.58
N VAL A 34 2.23 -0.48 10.62
CA VAL A 34 2.68 -0.44 9.22
C VAL A 34 3.66 0.70 9.07
N TYR A 35 4.84 0.41 8.52
CA TYR A 35 5.89 1.37 8.20
C TYR A 35 6.00 1.52 6.69
N PHE A 36 6.25 2.75 6.22
CA PHE A 36 6.37 3.09 4.81
C PHE A 36 7.81 3.46 4.47
N THR A 37 8.28 3.03 3.30
CA THR A 37 9.61 3.37 2.76
C THR A 37 9.40 3.99 1.37
N PRO A 38 9.39 5.34 1.25
CA PRO A 38 9.23 5.99 -0.04
C PRO A 38 10.45 5.76 -0.94
N SER A 39 10.20 5.61 -2.24
CA SER A 39 11.24 5.73 -3.26
C SER A 39 11.71 7.20 -3.38
N PRO A 40 12.96 7.46 -3.80
CA PRO A 40 13.46 8.82 -4.00
C PRO A 40 12.52 9.70 -4.82
N GLY A 41 12.11 10.83 -4.25
CA GLY A 41 11.18 11.78 -4.86
C GLY A 41 9.71 11.60 -4.46
N SER A 42 9.34 10.50 -3.80
CA SER A 42 8.03 10.38 -3.12
C SER A 42 8.12 10.98 -1.70
N PRO A 43 7.03 11.55 -1.16
CA PRO A 43 7.04 12.08 0.20
C PRO A 43 7.03 10.97 1.25
N GLU A 44 7.55 11.29 2.44
CA GLU A 44 7.41 10.45 3.63
C GLU A 44 5.94 10.23 3.99
N THR A 45 5.65 9.09 4.61
CA THR A 45 4.31 8.73 5.11
C THR A 45 4.47 8.21 6.53
N GLU A 46 3.75 8.82 7.48
CA GLU A 46 3.82 8.43 8.89
C GLU A 46 3.35 6.98 9.11
N PRO A 47 4.02 6.19 9.97
CA PRO A 47 3.58 4.84 10.30
C PRO A 47 2.16 4.83 10.91
N VAL A 48 1.38 3.79 10.61
CA VAL A 48 0.00 3.64 11.11
C VAL A 48 -0.19 2.37 11.92
N THR A 49 -0.91 2.46 13.05
CA THR A 49 -1.33 1.28 13.81
C THR A 49 -2.62 0.71 13.23
N VAL A 50 -2.67 -0.61 13.08
CA VAL A 50 -3.77 -1.36 12.46
C VAL A 50 -4.12 -2.59 13.30
N SER A 51 -5.40 -2.98 13.28
CA SER A 51 -5.92 -4.16 14.00
C SER A 51 -7.13 -4.73 13.27
N ASN A 52 -7.75 -5.80 13.78
CA ASN A 52 -8.98 -6.37 13.20
C ASN A 52 -10.28 -5.65 13.64
N LYS A 53 -10.19 -4.56 14.40
CA LYS A 53 -11.35 -3.78 14.87
C LYS A 53 -12.02 -3.01 13.74
N GLU A 54 -11.23 -2.55 12.76
CA GLU A 54 -11.66 -1.81 11.58
C GLU A 54 -10.61 -1.93 10.47
N ASN A 55 -11.02 -1.69 9.22
CA ASN A 55 -10.05 -1.54 8.13
C ASN A 55 -9.47 -0.12 8.17
N THR A 56 -8.14 -0.01 8.11
CA THR A 56 -7.45 1.29 8.15
C THR A 56 -7.05 1.69 6.73
N THR A 57 -7.51 2.84 6.24
CA THR A 57 -7.12 3.36 4.91
C THR A 57 -6.05 4.44 5.05
N VAL A 58 -4.94 4.27 4.33
CA VAL A 58 -3.88 5.29 4.19
C VAL A 58 -3.97 5.91 2.79
N THR A 59 -3.80 7.22 2.75
CA THR A 59 -3.90 8.04 1.54
C THR A 59 -2.53 8.54 1.11
N PHE A 60 -2.24 8.41 -0.18
CA PHE A 60 -0.98 8.79 -0.82
C PHE A 60 -1.23 9.76 -1.98
N PRO A 61 -0.22 10.54 -2.42
CA PRO A 61 -0.25 11.17 -3.73
C PRO A 61 -0.49 10.14 -4.86
N ASP A 62 -1.21 10.53 -5.91
CA ASP A 62 -1.43 9.75 -7.13
C ASP A 62 -0.15 9.33 -7.88
N VAL A 63 1.01 9.90 -7.53
CA VAL A 63 2.33 9.55 -8.10
C VAL A 63 3.29 8.89 -7.10
N TYR A 64 2.80 8.48 -5.92
CA TYR A 64 3.63 7.86 -4.88
C TYR A 64 4.22 6.53 -5.34
N ARG A 65 5.49 6.31 -5.00
CA ARG A 65 6.26 5.07 -5.24
C ARG A 65 6.98 4.69 -3.97
N GLY A 66 6.92 3.42 -3.59
CA GLY A 66 7.56 2.92 -2.38
C GLY A 66 7.04 1.55 -2.00
N ASN A 67 7.41 1.11 -0.81
CA ASN A 67 6.88 -0.11 -0.21
C ASN A 67 6.46 0.14 1.23
N PHE A 68 5.76 -0.85 1.78
CA PHE A 68 5.40 -0.91 3.19
C PHE A 68 5.60 -2.32 3.73
N TYR A 69 5.82 -2.40 5.04
CA TYR A 69 5.83 -3.64 5.80
C TYR A 69 5.10 -3.41 7.13
N ALA A 70 4.58 -4.47 7.73
CA ALA A 70 3.95 -4.39 9.04
C ALA A 70 4.78 -5.14 10.09
N VAL A 71 4.76 -4.65 11.33
CA VAL A 71 5.46 -5.24 12.48
C VAL A 71 4.43 -5.45 13.58
N GLN A 72 4.37 -6.67 14.11
CA GLN A 72 3.49 -7.02 15.23
C GLN A 72 3.91 -6.28 16.50
N GLN A 73 2.94 -5.85 17.30
CA GLN A 73 3.20 -5.11 18.54
C GLN A 73 4.19 -5.85 19.46
N GLY A 74 5.26 -5.15 19.87
CA GLY A 74 6.31 -5.70 20.73
C GLY A 74 7.42 -6.49 20.01
N GLN A 75 7.34 -6.66 18.68
CA GLN A 75 8.45 -7.21 17.89
C GLN A 75 9.48 -6.14 17.51
N GLU A 76 10.67 -6.58 17.11
CA GLU A 76 11.70 -5.71 16.54
C GLU A 76 11.20 -5.05 15.24
N ASN A 77 11.47 -3.75 15.07
CA ASN A 77 11.14 -3.05 13.84
C ASN A 77 12.14 -3.41 12.72
N LYS A 78 11.84 -4.50 12.01
CA LYS A 78 12.56 -4.94 10.80
C LYS A 78 11.57 -5.24 9.66
N PRO A 79 11.97 -5.01 8.40
CA PRO A 79 11.15 -5.38 7.25
C PRO A 79 10.99 -6.90 7.13
N GLY A 80 9.81 -7.29 6.63
CA GLY A 80 9.38 -8.68 6.44
C GLY A 80 8.98 -8.93 4.99
N MET A 81 7.78 -9.50 4.80
CA MET A 81 7.09 -9.44 3.50
C MET A 81 6.68 -7.99 3.24
N LEU A 82 6.98 -7.49 2.04
CA LEU A 82 6.62 -6.14 1.61
C LEU A 82 5.29 -6.15 0.86
N GLY A 83 4.58 -5.03 0.93
CA GLY A 83 3.68 -4.59 -0.13
C GLY A 83 4.33 -3.45 -0.89
N GLU A 84 4.53 -3.61 -2.20
CA GLU A 84 5.18 -2.62 -3.06
C GLU A 84 4.14 -1.93 -3.95
N VAL A 85 4.28 -0.61 -4.14
CA VAL A 85 3.34 0.21 -4.92
C VAL A 85 4.03 1.27 -5.77
N ALA A 86 3.52 1.48 -6.97
CA ALA A 86 3.79 2.65 -7.79
C ALA A 86 2.50 3.14 -8.44
N PHE A 87 1.91 4.18 -7.86
CA PHE A 87 0.76 4.88 -8.40
C PHE A 87 1.18 5.83 -9.53
N GLY A 88 0.25 6.17 -10.44
CA GLY A 88 0.52 7.12 -11.52
C GLY A 88 1.67 6.66 -12.43
N GLY A 89 1.73 5.34 -12.66
CA GLY A 89 2.75 4.67 -13.45
C GLY A 89 2.64 4.94 -14.95
N PHE A 90 3.28 4.09 -15.74
CA PHE A 90 3.18 4.18 -17.20
C PHE A 90 1.70 4.07 -17.63
N GLY A 91 1.22 5.02 -18.43
CA GLY A 91 -0.19 5.12 -18.83
C GLY A 91 -1.16 5.53 -17.71
N GLY A 92 -0.65 6.00 -16.56
CA GLY A 92 -1.47 6.32 -15.38
C GLY A 92 -1.88 5.10 -14.54
N LEU A 93 -1.35 3.91 -14.85
CA LEU A 93 -1.68 2.66 -14.15
C LEU A 93 -1.07 2.61 -12.75
N THR A 94 -1.72 1.87 -11.85
CA THR A 94 -1.15 1.42 -10.58
C THR A 94 -0.39 0.12 -10.80
N PHE A 95 0.84 0.05 -10.34
CA PHE A 95 1.66 -1.16 -10.28
C PHE A 95 1.79 -1.58 -8.81
N PHE A 96 1.64 -2.87 -8.52
CA PHE A 96 1.71 -3.37 -7.15
C PHE A 96 2.08 -4.85 -7.07
N ASP A 97 2.71 -5.25 -5.96
CA ASP A 97 2.90 -6.64 -5.61
C ASP A 97 3.10 -6.87 -4.10
N VAL A 98 2.94 -8.13 -3.69
CA VAL A 98 3.42 -8.63 -2.40
C VAL A 98 4.76 -9.31 -2.65
N SER A 99 5.80 -8.87 -1.94
CA SER A 99 7.19 -9.16 -2.28
C SER A 99 7.93 -9.81 -1.12
N ALA A 100 8.56 -10.94 -1.42
CA ALA A 100 9.30 -11.79 -0.49
C ALA A 100 10.81 -11.55 -0.53
N ILE A 101 11.27 -10.54 -1.30
CA ILE A 101 12.69 -10.32 -1.61
C ILE A 101 13.55 -9.93 -0.40
N VAL A 102 12.95 -9.42 0.68
CA VAL A 102 13.67 -8.97 1.89
C VAL A 102 13.76 -10.08 2.95
N ASP A 103 12.63 -10.53 3.50
CA ASP A 103 12.59 -11.66 4.45
C ASP A 103 11.39 -12.57 4.11
N PRO A 104 11.60 -13.65 3.31
CA PRO A 104 10.54 -14.57 2.91
C PRO A 104 9.97 -15.39 4.08
N SER A 105 10.57 -15.35 5.26
CA SER A 105 10.10 -16.11 6.43
C SER A 105 8.93 -15.46 7.16
N ASP A 106 8.62 -14.19 6.84
CA ASP A 106 7.49 -13.48 7.42
C ASP A 106 6.16 -13.94 6.84
N HIS A 107 5.61 -15.01 7.40
CA HIS A 107 4.30 -15.50 7.02
C HIS A 107 3.15 -14.78 7.76
N GLY A 108 3.44 -13.76 8.58
CA GLY A 108 2.57 -13.19 9.60
C GLY A 108 2.20 -11.71 9.44
N ASN A 109 2.71 -11.01 8.42
CA ASN A 109 2.33 -9.63 8.11
C ASN A 109 1.66 -9.52 6.74
N VAL A 110 2.25 -8.85 5.74
CA VAL A 110 1.62 -8.62 4.42
C VAL A 110 1.37 -9.95 3.72
N LYS A 111 0.11 -10.20 3.29
CA LYS A 111 -0.31 -11.47 2.68
C LYS A 111 -0.74 -11.35 1.23
N GLN A 112 -1.69 -10.45 0.95
CA GLN A 112 -2.35 -10.32 -0.35
C GLN A 112 -2.59 -8.84 -0.64
N MET A 113 -2.51 -8.46 -1.90
CA MET A 113 -2.85 -7.12 -2.40
C MET A 113 -3.67 -7.22 -3.68
N TRP A 114 -4.69 -6.37 -3.82
CA TRP A 114 -5.54 -6.31 -5.02
C TRP A 114 -6.24 -4.95 -5.13
N PRO A 115 -6.82 -4.59 -6.29
CA PRO A 115 -7.52 -3.32 -6.46
C PRO A 115 -8.92 -3.42 -5.86
N ALA A 116 -9.27 -2.50 -4.96
CA ALA A 116 -10.43 -2.62 -4.09
C ALA A 116 -11.78 -2.67 -4.84
N ASN A 117 -11.82 -2.11 -6.05
CA ASN A 117 -13.00 -1.97 -6.90
C ASN A 117 -12.93 -2.81 -8.20
N GLU A 118 -11.97 -3.71 -8.34
CA GLU A 118 -11.77 -4.57 -9.52
C GLU A 118 -11.76 -6.06 -9.12
N ALA A 119 -12.04 -6.98 -10.05
CA ALA A 119 -12.10 -8.43 -9.77
C ALA A 119 -10.72 -9.10 -9.56
N GLY A 120 -9.66 -8.32 -9.71
CA GLY A 120 -8.26 -8.73 -9.76
C GLY A 120 -7.48 -7.80 -10.70
N PRO A 121 -6.20 -8.07 -10.97
CA PRO A 121 -5.40 -9.18 -10.45
C PRO A 121 -5.14 -9.09 -8.94
N MET A 122 -4.74 -10.19 -8.31
CA MET A 122 -4.29 -10.23 -6.91
C MET A 122 -2.82 -10.65 -6.86
N SER A 123 -2.03 -10.05 -5.98
CA SER A 123 -0.64 -10.42 -5.68
C SER A 123 -0.54 -10.96 -4.25
N GLY A 124 0.36 -11.93 -4.03
CA GLY A 124 0.49 -12.64 -2.76
C GLY A 124 -0.49 -13.81 -2.60
N CYS A 125 -0.67 -14.28 -1.37
CA CYS A 125 -1.52 -15.42 -1.01
C CYS A 125 -1.76 -15.54 0.51
N GLU A 126 -2.80 -16.27 0.89
CA GLU A 126 -3.11 -16.59 2.30
C GLU A 126 -1.99 -17.43 2.96
N HIS A 127 -1.33 -18.30 2.20
CA HIS A 127 -0.32 -19.25 2.68
C HIS A 127 0.96 -19.18 1.83
N PHE A 128 2.06 -18.73 2.44
CA PHE A 128 3.38 -18.71 1.81
C PHE A 128 4.14 -20.02 2.09
N PRO A 129 5.06 -20.44 1.20
CA PRO A 129 5.37 -19.83 -0.10
C PRO A 129 4.29 -20.10 -1.17
N CYS A 130 4.21 -19.24 -2.18
CA CYS A 130 3.29 -19.39 -3.32
C CYS A 130 3.85 -18.71 -4.58
N ASP A 131 3.33 -19.11 -5.74
CA ASP A 131 3.75 -18.67 -7.09
C ASP A 131 3.14 -17.33 -7.55
N ASN A 132 2.61 -16.54 -6.61
CA ASN A 132 1.91 -15.27 -6.88
C ASN A 132 2.47 -14.06 -6.09
N ALA A 133 3.56 -14.25 -5.35
CA ALA A 133 4.34 -13.19 -4.73
C ALA A 133 5.67 -12.99 -5.50
N TYR A 134 6.27 -11.82 -5.43
CA TYR A 134 7.56 -11.52 -6.07
C TYR A 134 8.72 -12.08 -5.24
N TRP A 135 9.48 -13.05 -5.75
CA TRP A 135 10.54 -13.73 -4.97
C TRP A 135 11.96 -13.33 -5.35
N LEU A 136 12.19 -12.97 -6.60
CA LEU A 136 13.51 -12.77 -7.18
C LEU A 136 13.51 -11.50 -8.05
N PRO A 137 14.67 -10.84 -8.23
CA PRO A 137 14.85 -9.88 -9.30
C PRO A 137 14.36 -10.45 -10.65
N ASP A 138 13.64 -9.63 -11.41
CA ASP A 138 13.03 -9.95 -12.71
C ASP A 138 11.87 -10.99 -12.68
N ASP A 139 11.30 -11.30 -11.51
CA ASP A 139 10.09 -12.12 -11.39
C ASP A 139 8.84 -11.39 -11.89
N VAL A 140 7.96 -12.07 -12.64
CA VAL A 140 6.86 -11.43 -13.38
C VAL A 140 5.60 -11.32 -12.52
N GLN A 141 5.75 -10.75 -11.33
CA GLN A 141 4.72 -10.76 -10.28
C GLN A 141 4.16 -9.39 -9.90
N THR A 142 4.79 -8.31 -10.36
CA THR A 142 4.19 -6.98 -10.36
C THR A 142 2.92 -7.00 -11.19
N LYS A 143 1.79 -6.75 -10.52
CA LYS A 143 0.47 -6.70 -11.12
C LYS A 143 0.14 -5.25 -11.50
N THR A 144 -0.85 -5.07 -12.36
CA THR A 144 -1.32 -3.75 -12.80
C THR A 144 -2.83 -3.59 -12.64
N ALA A 145 -3.28 -2.36 -12.37
CA ALA A 145 -4.69 -1.99 -12.29
C ALA A 145 -4.92 -0.56 -12.79
N HIS A 146 -6.19 -0.25 -13.11
CA HIS A 146 -6.60 1.09 -13.53
C HIS A 146 -6.98 1.99 -12.35
N THR A 147 -7.49 1.42 -11.26
CA THR A 147 -7.73 2.16 -10.02
C THR A 147 -6.44 2.45 -9.24
N ALA A 148 -6.45 3.53 -8.46
CA ALA A 148 -5.44 3.85 -7.45
C ALA A 148 -5.84 3.39 -6.03
N ASP A 149 -6.98 2.70 -5.89
CA ASP A 149 -7.45 2.14 -4.62
C ASP A 149 -7.06 0.67 -4.49
N LEU A 150 -6.13 0.37 -3.58
CA LEU A 150 -5.72 -1.00 -3.25
C LEU A 150 -6.27 -1.43 -1.89
N MET A 151 -6.52 -2.72 -1.75
CA MET A 151 -6.72 -3.39 -0.47
C MET A 151 -5.57 -4.37 -0.23
N THR A 152 -5.11 -4.44 1.02
CA THR A 152 -4.05 -5.35 1.45
C THR A 152 -4.44 -6.04 2.74
N THR A 153 -4.12 -7.34 2.87
CA THR A 153 -4.41 -8.11 4.08
C THR A 153 -3.19 -8.34 4.92
N LEU A 154 -3.36 -8.21 6.24
CA LEU A 154 -2.33 -8.46 7.24
C LEU A 154 -2.71 -9.66 8.12
N GLY A 155 -1.72 -10.50 8.44
CA GLY A 155 -1.91 -11.59 9.39
C GLY A 155 -2.57 -12.84 8.81
N LYS A 156 -2.81 -13.83 9.67
CA LYS A 156 -3.35 -15.13 9.25
C LYS A 156 -4.87 -15.07 9.10
N GLY A 157 -5.38 -15.50 7.95
CA GLY A 157 -6.80 -15.70 7.72
C GLY A 157 -7.12 -15.84 6.24
N SER A 158 -8.41 -15.73 5.92
CA SER A 158 -8.93 -15.65 4.56
C SER A 158 -9.91 -14.49 4.47
N THR A 159 -9.95 -13.82 3.32
CA THR A 159 -10.93 -12.77 3.01
C THR A 159 -12.27 -13.33 2.56
N GLY A 160 -12.32 -14.62 2.18
CA GLY A 160 -13.44 -15.21 1.45
C GLY A 160 -13.60 -14.71 0.02
N VAL A 161 -12.71 -13.85 -0.49
CA VAL A 161 -12.76 -13.30 -1.84
C VAL A 161 -12.13 -14.28 -2.83
N ALA A 162 -12.90 -14.68 -3.84
CA ALA A 162 -12.41 -15.50 -4.95
C ALA A 162 -11.87 -14.59 -6.06
N PHE A 163 -10.55 -14.51 -6.18
CA PHE A 163 -9.89 -13.79 -7.28
C PHE A 163 -9.92 -14.65 -8.55
N THR A 164 -10.43 -14.08 -9.65
CA THR A 164 -10.42 -14.75 -10.96
C THR A 164 -8.99 -14.79 -11.51
N LYS A 165 -8.58 -15.96 -12.02
CA LYS A 165 -7.33 -16.16 -12.76
C LYS A 165 -7.46 -15.66 -14.20
#